data_AF-A0A1X7MUF1-F1
#
_entry.id   AF-A0A1X7MUF1-F1
#
_cell.length_a   1.000
_cell.length_b   1.000
_cell.length_c   1.000
_cell.angle_alpha   90.00
_cell.angle_beta   90.00
_cell.angle_gamma   90.00
#
_symmetry.space_group_name_H-M   'P 1'
#
loop_
_entity.id
_entity.type
_entity.pdbx_description
1 polymer ?
#
loop_
_entity_poly.entity_id
_entity_poly.type
_entity_poly.pdbx_seq_one_letter_code
_entity_poly.pdbx_strand_id
1 'polypeptide(L)'
;MKGKLVLRILAILIDGMLIYLPSHMLLTILGFEGFLLKILPQFLFVVYNTVSLSSFEGKTIGKYFSRLTVYTEEPGMIHVGLREASKLLYFLPNIGILFLFLSGLSLLIFKLTLHDLISQSQVLLDVEREIMEREEHIEKQLY
;
A
#
# COMPACT_ATOMS: atom_id res chain seq x y z
N MET A 1 -16.06 7.81 -6.41
CA MET A 1 -15.59 7.57 -5.02
C MET A 1 -15.74 6.11 -4.57
N LYS A 2 -16.94 5.51 -4.61
CA LYS A 2 -17.15 4.09 -4.24
C LYS A 2 -16.29 3.11 -5.06
N GLY A 3 -16.17 3.32 -6.38
CA GLY A 3 -15.38 2.46 -7.26
C GLY A 3 -13.89 2.37 -6.89
N LYS A 4 -13.25 3.51 -6.58
CA LYS A 4 -11.82 3.54 -6.20
C LYS A 4 -11.55 2.79 -4.89
N LEU A 5 -12.47 2.85 -3.92
CA LEU A 5 -12.37 2.10 -2.68
C LEU A 5 -12.51 0.59 -2.93
N VAL A 6 -13.45 0.17 -3.78
CA VAL A 6 -13.61 -1.23 -4.19
C VAL A 6 -12.34 -1.74 -4.88
N LEU A 7 -11.74 -0.95 -5.78
CA LEU A 7 -10.48 -1.30 -6.44
C LEU A 7 -9.31 -1.41 -5.45
N ARG A 8 -9.24 -0.53 -4.44
CA ARG A 8 -8.23 -0.63 -3.37
C ARG A 8 -8.38 -1.93 -2.58
N ILE A 9 -9.61 -2.31 -2.22
CA ILE A 9 -9.88 -3.56 -1.52
C ILE A 9 -9.50 -4.76 -2.41
N LEU A 10 -9.88 -4.73 -3.69
CA LEU A 10 -9.53 -5.78 -4.64
C LEU A 10 -8.02 -5.96 -4.77
N ALA A 11 -7.27 -4.86 -4.90
CA ALA A 11 -5.81 -4.90 -4.96
C ALA A 11 -5.19 -5.55 -3.70
N ILE A 12 -5.69 -5.16 -2.50
CA ILE A 12 -5.24 -5.74 -1.23
C ILE A 12 -5.55 -7.24 -1.17
N LEU A 13 -6.72 -7.66 -1.64
CA LEU A 13 -7.10 -9.07 -1.68
C LEU A 13 -6.19 -9.88 -2.61
N ILE A 14 -5.91 -9.37 -3.81
CA ILE A 14 -5.01 -10.03 -4.77
C ILE A 14 -3.60 -10.16 -4.18
N ASP A 15 -3.04 -9.05 -3.67
CA ASP A 15 -1.70 -9.07 -3.06
C ASP A 15 -1.66 -10.02 -1.85
N GLY A 16 -2.73 -10.03 -1.04
CA GLY A 16 -2.88 -10.92 0.11
C GLY A 16 -2.93 -12.39 -0.28
N MET A 17 -3.66 -12.74 -1.34
CA MET A 17 -3.75 -14.11 -1.85
C MET A 17 -2.44 -14.59 -2.49
N LEU A 18 -1.67 -13.70 -3.11
CA LEU A 18 -0.43 -14.06 -3.80
C LEU A 18 0.79 -14.09 -2.87
N ILE A 19 0.82 -13.27 -1.83
CA ILE A 19 2.03 -13.08 -1.02
C ILE A 19 1.79 -13.46 0.44
N TYR A 20 0.80 -12.86 1.10
CA TYR A 20 0.58 -13.08 2.53
C TYR A 20 0.11 -14.51 2.83
N LEU A 21 -0.91 -15.00 2.11
CA LEU A 21 -1.47 -16.33 2.34
C LEU A 21 -0.43 -17.44 2.04
N PRO A 22 0.28 -17.44 0.89
CA PRO A 22 1.27 -18.47 0.61
C PRO A 22 2.44 -18.44 1.58
N SER A 23 2.91 -17.24 1.99
CA SER A 23 3.98 -17.14 2.99
C SER A 23 3.56 -17.69 4.35
N HIS A 24 2.34 -17.38 4.81
CA HIS A 24 1.81 -17.95 6.05
C HIS A 24 1.66 -19.48 5.97
N MET A 25 1.12 -20.01 4.87
CA MET A 25 0.97 -21.45 4.66
C MET A 25 2.33 -22.17 4.65
N LEU A 26 3.30 -21.63 3.93
CA LEU A 26 4.65 -22.19 3.84
C LEU A 26 5.32 -22.23 5.21
N LEU A 27 5.25 -21.16 5.99
CA LEU A 27 5.81 -21.14 7.35
C LEU A 27 5.11 -22.15 8.28
N THR A 28 3.80 -22.33 8.13
CA THR A 28 3.04 -23.34 8.88
C THR A 28 3.53 -24.75 8.54
N ILE A 29 3.72 -25.06 7.25
CA ILE A 29 4.22 -26.37 6.78
C ILE A 29 5.66 -26.63 7.27
N LEU A 30 6.48 -25.58 7.36
CA LEU A 30 7.84 -25.65 7.89
C LEU A 30 7.92 -25.76 9.42
N GLY A 31 6.78 -25.77 10.12
CA GLY A 31 6.73 -25.92 11.58
C GLY A 31 7.08 -24.65 12.36
N PHE A 32 6.99 -23.47 11.75
CA PHE A 32 7.12 -22.21 12.50
C PHE A 32 5.87 -21.99 13.36
N GLU A 33 6.07 -21.59 14.61
CA GLU A 33 4.99 -21.37 15.57
C GLU A 33 5.09 -20.02 16.28
N GLY A 34 4.05 -19.69 17.05
CA GLY A 34 4.03 -18.57 17.97
C GLY A 34 4.20 -17.21 17.29
N PHE A 35 5.18 -16.43 17.76
CA PHE A 35 5.42 -15.06 17.32
C PHE A 35 5.95 -14.97 15.88
N LEU A 36 6.82 -15.90 15.49
CA LEU A 36 7.44 -15.91 14.16
C LEU A 36 6.41 -16.15 13.06
N LEU A 37 5.47 -17.08 13.27
CA LEU A 37 4.38 -17.34 12.32
C LEU A 37 3.47 -16.13 12.13
N LYS A 38 3.34 -15.27 13.16
CA LYS A 38 2.53 -14.05 13.09
C LYS A 38 3.25 -12.94 12.34
N ILE A 39 4.50 -12.65 12.69
CA ILE A 39 5.22 -11.47 12.17
C ILE A 39 5.83 -11.71 10.80
N LEU A 40 6.40 -12.89 10.55
CA LEU A 40 7.21 -13.09 9.35
C LEU A 40 6.41 -12.96 8.03
N PRO A 41 5.17 -13.49 7.90
CA PRO A 41 4.34 -13.23 6.72
C PRO A 41 4.01 -11.75 6.53
N GLN A 42 3.77 -11.02 7.62
CA GLN A 42 3.46 -9.59 7.58
C GLN A 42 4.68 -8.79 7.11
N PHE A 43 5.86 -9.14 7.64
CA PHE A 43 7.12 -8.53 7.24
C PHE A 43 7.43 -8.79 5.76
N LEU A 44 7.29 -10.04 5.31
CA LEU A 44 7.45 -10.40 3.89
C LEU A 44 6.47 -9.64 3.00
N PHE A 45 5.22 -9.49 3.44
CA PHE A 45 4.21 -8.72 2.72
C PHE A 45 4.61 -7.24 2.58
N VAL A 46 5.13 -6.62 3.65
CA VAL A 46 5.61 -5.23 3.62
C VAL A 46 6.83 -5.07 2.71
N VAL A 47 7.79 -5.99 2.78
CA VAL A 47 8.98 -5.98 1.91
C VAL A 47 8.57 -6.11 0.45
N TYR A 48 7.69 -7.08 0.14
CA TYR A 48 7.13 -7.25 -1.20
C TYR A 48 6.49 -5.96 -1.72
N ASN A 49 5.61 -5.34 -0.92
CA ASN A 49 4.94 -4.10 -1.34
C ASN A 49 5.95 -2.98 -1.54
N THR A 50 6.91 -2.81 -0.62
CA THR A 50 7.94 -1.76 -0.72
C THR A 50 8.73 -1.88 -2.00
N VAL A 51 9.28 -3.08 -2.26
CA VAL A 51 10.06 -3.37 -3.47
C VAL A 51 9.19 -3.14 -4.70
N SER A 52 7.98 -3.69 -4.73
CA SER A 52 7.11 -3.58 -5.91
C SER A 52 6.77 -2.12 -6.23
N LEU A 53 6.37 -1.34 -5.22
CA LEU A 53 6.06 0.06 -5.38
C LEU A 53 7.28 0.88 -5.81
N SER A 54 8.47 0.57 -5.30
CA SER A 54 9.70 1.29 -5.68
C SER A 54 10.22 0.92 -7.06
N SER A 55 9.95 -0.30 -7.55
CA SER A 55 10.54 -0.84 -8.78
C SER A 55 9.59 -0.88 -9.97
N PHE A 56 8.28 -0.87 -9.75
CA PHE A 56 7.25 -0.97 -10.80
C PHE A 56 6.33 0.25 -10.80
N GLU A 57 6.92 1.45 -10.76
CA GLU A 57 6.19 2.72 -10.86
C GLU A 57 5.01 2.84 -9.89
N GLY A 58 5.20 2.48 -8.63
CA GLY A 58 4.14 2.55 -7.63
C GLY A 58 3.06 1.47 -7.77
N LYS A 59 3.34 0.36 -8.46
CA LYS A 59 2.39 -0.75 -8.65
C LYS A 59 2.86 -2.03 -7.96
N THR A 60 1.92 -2.66 -7.25
CA THR A 60 1.96 -4.07 -6.88
C THR A 60 1.16 -4.88 -7.90
N ILE A 61 1.20 -6.21 -7.84
CA ILE A 61 0.43 -7.05 -8.77
C ILE A 61 -1.07 -6.75 -8.67
N GLY A 62 -1.60 -6.68 -7.45
CA GLY A 62 -2.99 -6.32 -7.22
C GLY A 62 -3.32 -4.92 -7.73
N LYS A 63 -2.44 -3.94 -7.51
CA LYS A 63 -2.64 -2.57 -7.99
C LYS A 63 -2.62 -2.47 -9.51
N TYR A 64 -1.73 -3.21 -10.16
CA TYR A 64 -1.68 -3.34 -11.62
C TYR A 64 -3.02 -3.83 -12.19
N PHE A 65 -3.56 -4.93 -11.67
CA PHE A 65 -4.86 -5.45 -12.12
C PHE A 65 -6.04 -4.50 -11.81
N SER A 66 -5.93 -3.71 -10.74
CA SER A 66 -6.94 -2.72 -10.36
C SER A 66 -6.80 -1.35 -11.05
N ARG A 67 -5.78 -1.17 -11.91
CA ARG A 67 -5.42 0.11 -12.55
C ARG A 67 -5.22 1.25 -11.54
N LEU A 68 -4.61 0.91 -10.41
CA LEU A 68 -4.23 1.85 -9.36
C LEU A 68 -2.71 2.00 -9.34
N THR A 69 -2.26 3.19 -8.97
CA THR A 69 -0.86 3.50 -8.75
C THR A 69 -0.69 4.24 -7.43
N VAL A 70 0.37 3.95 -6.68
CA VAL A 70 0.80 4.78 -5.56
C VAL A 70 1.69 5.89 -6.12
N TYR A 71 1.26 7.12 -5.93
CA TYR A 71 2.02 8.32 -6.26
C TYR A 71 2.55 8.97 -4.98
N THR A 72 3.76 9.52 -5.04
CA THR A 72 4.37 10.31 -3.96
C THR A 72 5.01 11.54 -4.58
N GLU A 73 4.84 12.69 -3.95
CA GLU A 73 5.43 13.95 -4.42
C GLU A 73 6.96 13.94 -4.28
N GLU A 74 7.47 13.31 -3.22
CA GLU A 74 8.91 13.16 -2.99
C GLU A 74 9.38 11.77 -3.46
N PRO A 75 10.18 11.69 -4.55
CA PRO A 75 10.68 10.42 -5.03
C PRO A 75 11.69 9.83 -4.05
N GLY A 76 11.36 8.69 -3.43
CA GLY A 76 12.29 8.01 -2.55
C GLY A 76 11.78 6.70 -1.97
N MET A 77 12.63 5.67 -2.00
CA MET A 77 12.32 4.35 -1.43
C MET A 77 12.01 4.41 0.07
N ILE A 78 12.51 5.42 0.78
CA ILE A 78 12.24 5.64 2.20
C ILE A 78 10.77 5.98 2.46
N HIS A 79 10.16 6.86 1.65
CA HIS A 79 8.75 7.23 1.81
C HIS A 79 7.84 6.03 1.53
N VAL A 80 8.15 5.28 0.46
CA VAL A 80 7.45 4.03 0.13
C VAL A 80 7.62 2.98 1.24
N GLY A 81 8.84 2.83 1.76
CA GLY A 81 9.12 1.93 2.88
C GLY A 81 8.35 2.31 4.14
N LEU A 82 8.30 3.59 4.48
CA LEU A 82 7.55 4.09 5.64
C LEU A 82 6.04 3.87 5.48
N ARG A 83 5.51 4.11 4.28
CA ARG A 83 4.11 3.83 3.92
C ARG A 83 3.75 2.37 4.21
N GLU A 84 4.56 1.44 3.71
CA GLU A 84 4.27 0.02 3.82
C GLU A 84 4.57 -0.52 5.23
N ALA A 85 5.65 -0.06 5.87
CA ALA A 85 5.98 -0.41 7.25
C ALA A 85 4.92 0.06 8.25
N SER A 86 4.30 1.23 8.03
CA SER A 86 3.21 1.69 8.89
C SER A 86 2.01 0.74 8.91
N LYS A 87 1.85 -0.11 7.89
CA LYS A 87 0.78 -1.13 7.86
C LYS A 87 1.00 -2.24 8.88
N LEU A 88 2.22 -2.45 9.37
CA LEU A 88 2.46 -3.37 10.48
C LEU A 88 1.70 -2.95 11.75
N LEU A 89 1.40 -1.67 11.90
CA LEU A 89 0.60 -1.16 13.03
C LEU A 89 -0.82 -1.75 13.04
N TYR A 90 -1.41 -2.07 11.88
CA TYR A 90 -2.73 -2.71 11.80
C TYR A 90 -2.77 -4.09 12.47
N PHE A 91 -1.61 -4.75 12.62
CA PHE A 91 -1.51 -6.10 13.19
C PHE A 91 -1.16 -6.11 14.68
N LEU A 92 -0.91 -4.94 15.30
CA LEU A 92 -0.64 -4.86 16.73
C LEU A 92 -1.92 -5.07 17.56
N PRO A 93 -1.87 -5.82 18.68
CA PRO A 93 -2.99 -5.93 19.60
C PRO A 93 -3.42 -4.57 20.13
N ASN A 94 -4.74 -4.29 20.15
CA ASN A 94 -5.38 -3.02 20.57
C ASN A 94 -5.03 -1.80 19.70
N ILE A 95 -3.74 -1.55 19.45
CA ILE A 95 -3.23 -0.44 18.62
C ILE A 95 -3.71 -0.59 17.17
N GLY A 96 -3.73 -1.81 16.63
CA GLY A 96 -4.16 -2.05 15.25
C GLY A 96 -5.63 -1.72 15.01
N ILE A 97 -6.50 -1.94 16.01
CA ILE A 97 -7.92 -1.57 15.94
C ILE A 97 -8.06 -0.05 15.91
N LEU A 98 -7.35 0.66 16.79
CA LEU A 98 -7.32 2.12 16.79
C LEU A 98 -6.79 2.66 15.46
N PHE A 99 -5.69 2.09 14.95
CA PHE A 99 -5.07 2.52 13.69
C PHE A 99 -5.99 2.25 12.48
N LEU A 100 -6.72 1.13 12.47
CA LEU A 100 -7.74 0.82 11.46
C LEU A 100 -8.90 1.81 11.50
N PHE A 101 -9.40 2.12 12.70
CA PHE A 101 -10.48 3.09 12.87
C PHE A 101 -10.07 4.50 12.39
N LEU A 102 -8.92 5.00 12.85
CA LEU A 102 -8.40 6.30 12.46
C LEU A 102 -8.07 6.35 10.96
N SER A 103 -7.57 5.26 10.37
CA SER A 103 -7.35 5.16 8.93
C SER A 103 -8.66 5.19 8.14
N GLY A 104 -9.73 4.58 8.64
CA GLY A 104 -11.06 4.66 8.05
C GLY A 104 -11.62 6.08 8.11
N LEU A 105 -11.49 6.74 9.26
CA LEU A 105 -11.91 8.13 9.44
C LEU A 105 -11.14 9.08 8.50
N SER A 106 -9.83 8.93 8.43
CA SER A 106 -8.97 9.67 7.50
C SER A 106 -9.40 9.47 6.05
N LEU A 107 -9.74 8.24 5.66
CA LEU A 107 -10.19 7.93 4.31
C LEU A 107 -11.54 8.59 3.98
N LEU A 108 -12.42 8.78 4.97
CA LEU A 108 -13.70 9.45 4.79
C LEU A 108 -13.55 10.97 4.69
N ILE A 109 -12.67 11.57 5.52
CA ILE A 109 -12.50 13.03 5.60
C ILE A 109 -11.55 13.54 4.50
N PHE A 110 -10.36 12.95 4.41
CA PHE A 110 -9.26 13.42 3.55
C PHE A 110 -9.11 12.60 2.27
N LYS A 111 -9.88 11.51 2.09
CA LYS A 111 -9.74 10.56 0.97
C LYS A 111 -8.38 9.83 0.93
N LEU A 112 -7.61 9.93 2.01
CA LEU A 112 -6.30 9.32 2.20
C LEU A 112 -6.35 8.41 3.44
N THR A 113 -5.69 7.26 3.39
CA THR A 113 -5.52 6.42 4.60
C THR A 113 -4.44 7.00 5.51
N LEU A 114 -4.35 6.53 6.77
CA LEU A 114 -3.28 6.98 7.66
C LEU A 114 -1.88 6.71 7.08
N HIS A 115 -1.69 5.53 6.48
CA HIS A 115 -0.42 5.21 5.83
C HIS A 115 -0.13 6.08 4.60
N ASP A 116 -1.17 6.57 3.91
CA ASP A 116 -1.02 7.55 2.83
C ASP A 116 -0.49 8.88 3.39
N LEU A 117 -1.08 9.35 4.51
CA LEU A 117 -0.68 10.60 5.18
C LEU A 117 0.74 10.54 5.75
N ILE A 118 1.09 9.46 6.44
CA ILE A 118 2.41 9.29 7.08
C ILE A 118 3.54 9.44 6.07
N SER A 119 3.33 8.96 4.84
CA SER A 119 4.36 8.95 3.81
C SER A 119 4.15 9.99 2.71
N GLN A 120 3.24 10.95 2.90
CA GLN A 120 2.91 11.98 1.90
C GLN A 120 2.69 11.38 0.51
N SER A 121 1.83 10.36 0.45
CA SER A 121 1.56 9.62 -0.77
C SER A 121 0.06 9.48 -0.98
N GLN A 122 -0.33 9.20 -2.21
CA GLN A 122 -1.71 9.03 -2.58
C GLN A 122 -1.87 7.85 -3.54
N VAL A 123 -3.03 7.19 -3.46
CA VAL A 123 -3.39 6.17 -4.44
C VAL A 123 -4.19 6.87 -5.54
N LEU A 124 -3.73 6.79 -6.77
CA LEU A 124 -4.34 7.34 -7.98
C LEU A 124 -4.84 6.21 -8.88
N LEU A 125 -5.85 6.49 -9.71
CA LEU A 125 -6.09 5.69 -10.91
C LEU A 125 -4.99 5.97 -11.92
N ASP A 126 -4.66 5.01 -12.77
CA ASP A 126 -3.62 5.19 -13.80
C ASP A 126 -3.90 6.42 -14.69
N VAL A 127 -5.17 6.63 -15.06
CA VAL A 127 -5.60 7.81 -15.83
C VAL A 127 -5.41 9.12 -15.05
N GLU A 128 -5.64 9.11 -13.73
CA GLU A 128 -5.43 10.30 -12.87
C GLU A 128 -3.93 10.64 -12.81
N ARG A 129 -3.06 9.62 -12.74
CA ARG A 129 -1.61 9.79 -12.76
C ARG A 129 -1.12 10.37 -14.09
N GLU A 130 -1.59 9.84 -15.22
CA GLU A 130 -1.20 10.32 -16.56
C GLU A 130 -1.58 11.79 -16.80
N ILE A 131 -2.76 12.22 -16.32
CA ILE A 131 -3.18 13.62 -16.41
C ILE A 131 -2.25 14.51 -15.58
N MET A 132 -1.93 14.09 -14.36
CA MET A 132 -1.09 14.85 -13.44
C MET A 132 0.35 14.99 -13.95
N GLU A 133 0.94 13.90 -14.47
CA GLU A 133 2.28 13.94 -15.09
C GLU A 133 2.31 14.82 -16.35
N ARG A 134 1.22 14.84 -17.13
CA ARG A 134 1.10 15.73 -18.29
C ARG A 134 1.01 17.20 -17.87
N GLU A 135 0.23 17.52 -16.84
CA GLU A 135 0.10 18.89 -16.32
C GLU A 135 1.45 19.40 -15.78
N GLU A 136 2.16 18.57 -15.00
CA GLU A 136 3.49 18.90 -14.46
C GLU A 136 4.52 19.12 -15.59
N HIS A 137 4.45 18.33 -16.65
CA HIS A 137 5.32 18.49 -17.81
C HIS A 137 5.04 19.78 -18.60
N ILE A 138 3.77 20.20 -18.69
CA ILE A 138 3.40 21.48 -19.33
C ILE A 138 3.90 22.65 -18.48
N GLU A 139 3.74 22.57 -17.16
CA GLU A 139 4.18 23.63 -16.24
C GLU A 139 5.71 23.84 -16.31
N LYS A 140 6.49 22.75 -16.36
CA LYS A 140 7.95 22.81 -16.54
C LYS A 140 8.41 23.34 -17.92
N GLN A 141 7.52 23.42 -18.91
CA GLN A 141 7.83 24.02 -20.21
C GLN A 141 7.49 25.53 -20.27
N LEU A 142 6.69 26.02 -19.33
CA LEU A 142 6.24 27.42 -19.26
C LEU A 142 7.15 28.31 -18.39
N TYR A 143 8.07 27.70 -17.63
CA TYR A 143 9.04 28.35 -16.76
C TYR A 143 10.47 27.93 -17.11
#